data_AF-A0A183F792-F1
#
_entry.id   AF-A0A183F792-F1
#
_cell.length_a   1.000
_cell.length_b   1.000
_cell.length_c   1.000
_cell.angle_alpha   90.00
_cell.angle_beta   90.00
_cell.angle_gamma   90.00
#
_symmetry.space_group_name_H-M   'P 1'
#
loop_
_entity.id
_entity.type
_entity.pdbx_description
1 polymer ?
#
loop_
_entity_poly.entity_id
_entity_poly.type
_entity_poly.pdbx_seq_one_letter_code
_entity_poly.pdbx_strand_id
1 'polypeptide(L)' 'LVVVCAGAEIIKPKRGFMLEVSSKEVTEQEMNNLCSKAVYMEICITIINSNYKSLRCPKLRELHACAPGNHSRSVLY' A
#
# COMPACT_ATOMS: atom_id res chain seq x y z
N LEU A 1 0.48 6.00 11.32
CA LEU A 1 -0.55 5.29 10.52
C LEU A 1 0.00 3.98 9.94
N VAL A 2 1.12 3.99 9.23
CA VAL A 2 1.75 2.76 8.67
C VAL A 2 2.11 1.72 9.73
N VAL A 3 2.57 2.14 10.91
CA VAL A 3 2.95 1.24 12.01
C VAL A 3 1.76 0.43 12.55
N VAL A 4 0.53 0.92 12.40
CA VAL A 4 -0.68 0.26 12.94
C VAL A 4 -1.12 -0.93 12.08
N CYS A 5 -0.79 -0.91 10.79
CA CYS A 5 -1.12 -1.97 9.84
C CYS A 5 0.09 -2.87 9.51
N ALA A 6 1.29 -2.51 9.96
CA ALA A 6 2.51 -3.28 9.76
C ALA A 6 2.40 -4.65 10.46
N GLY A 7 2.11 -5.69 9.67
CA GLY A 7 1.99 -7.06 10.13
C GLY A 7 0.58 -7.64 10.11
N ALA A 8 -0.43 -6.87 9.72
CA ALA A 8 -1.78 -7.38 9.51
C ALA A 8 -1.87 -8.17 8.19
N GLU A 9 -2.54 -9.32 8.20
CA GLU A 9 -2.78 -10.11 6.99
C GLU A 9 -3.86 -9.50 6.10
N ILE A 10 -4.81 -8.77 6.69
CA ILE A 10 -5.88 -8.08 5.98
C ILE A 10 -5.85 -6.61 6.40
N ILE A 11 -5.51 -5.74 5.44
CA ILE A 11 -5.51 -4.28 5.62
C ILE A 11 -6.73 -3.76 4.87
N LYS A 12 -7.80 -3.50 5.61
CA LYS A 12 -9.05 -2.97 5.06
C LYS A 12 -9.57 -1.85 5.96
N PRO A 13 -9.90 -0.66 5.41
CA PRO A 13 -10.48 0.40 6.22
C PRO A 13 -11.90 0.02 6.68
N LYS A 14 -12.33 0.63 7.78
CA LYS A 14 -13.73 0.57 8.19
C LYS A 14 -14.61 1.20 7.11
N ARG A 15 -15.83 0.71 6.90
CA ARG A 15 -16.79 1.28 5.93
C ARG A 15 -16.90 2.80 6.11
N GLY A 16 -16.73 3.55 5.03
CA GLY A 16 -16.76 5.02 5.02
C GLY A 16 -15.40 5.69 5.29
N PHE A 17 -14.35 4.92 5.57
CA PHE A 17 -12.99 5.42 5.72
C PHE A 17 -12.11 4.91 4.57
N MET A 18 -11.08 5.67 4.24
CA MET A 18 -10.04 5.28 3.28
C MET A 18 -8.70 5.30 4.00
N LEU A 19 -7.88 4.30 3.73
CA LEU A 19 -6.46 4.35 4.08
C LEU A 19 -5.74 4.93 2.88
N GLU A 20 -5.00 6.02 3.10
CA GLU A 20 -4.16 6.66 2.09
C GLU A 20 -2.73 6.71 2.60
N VAL A 21 -1.80 6.34 1.72
CA VAL A 21 -0.37 6.37 2.01
C VAL A 21 0.35 7.00 0.83
N SER A 22 1.12 8.03 1.11
CA SER A 22 1.90 8.77 0.12
C SER A 22 3.39 8.55 0.32
N SER A 23 4.13 8.43 -0.78
CA SER A 23 5.60 8.38 -0.77
C SER A 23 6.27 9.65 -0.25
N LYS A 24 5.50 10.73 -0.05
CA LYS A 24 5.96 11.96 0.62
C LYS A 24 5.99 11.83 2.14
N GLU A 25 5.13 10.97 2.69
CA GLU A 25 4.92 10.84 4.12
C GLU A 25 5.64 9.63 4.72
N VAL A 26 5.93 8.62 3.87
CA VAL A 26 6.48 7.35 4.32
C VAL A 26 7.68 6.95 3.48
N THR A 27 8.62 6.26 4.09
CA THR A 27 9.80 5.72 3.43
C THR A 27 9.50 4.41 2.72
N GLU A 28 10.38 4.03 1.78
CA GLU A 28 10.28 2.73 1.09
C GLU A 28 10.27 1.56 2.08
N GLN A 29 11.05 1.65 3.15
CA GLN A 29 11.10 0.63 4.19
C GLN A 29 9.79 0.52 4.97
N GLU A 30 9.15 1.64 5.29
CA GLU A 30 7.84 1.65 5.95
C GLU A 30 6.75 1.10 5.04
N MET A 31 6.77 1.44 3.75
CA MET A 31 5.86 0.89 2.76
C MET A 31 6.05 -0.64 2.61
N ASN A 32 7.29 -1.10 2.58
CA ASN A 32 7.60 -2.54 2.54
C ASN A 32 7.15 -3.25 3.82
N ASN A 33 7.31 -2.62 4.98
CA ASN A 33 6.84 -3.18 6.24
C ASN A 33 5.31 -3.27 6.30
N LEU A 34 4.60 -2.29 5.72
CA LEU A 34 3.13 -2.27 5.62
C LEU A 34 2.61 -3.55 4.94
N CYS A 35 3.16 -3.90 3.78
CA CYS A 35 2.71 -5.03 2.98
C CYS A 35 3.51 -6.32 3.20
N SER A 36 4.47 -6.34 4.12
CA SER A 36 5.37 -7.49 4.36
C SER A 36 4.63 -8.78 4.74
N LYS A 37 3.54 -8.66 5.49
CA LYS A 37 2.67 -9.77 5.90
C LYS A 37 1.25 -9.70 5.33
N ALA A 38 0.93 -8.60 4.64
CA ALA A 38 -0.41 -8.40 4.10
C ALA A 38 -0.68 -9.38 2.96
N VAL A 39 -1.83 -10.04 3.02
CA VAL A 39 -2.35 -10.95 2.01
C VAL A 39 -3.43 -10.24 1.18
N TYR A 40 -4.24 -9.40 1.85
CA TYR A 40 -5.26 -8.56 1.24
C TYR A 40 -5.08 -7.11 1.67
N MET A 41 -5.11 -6.17 0.73
CA MET A 41 -5.00 -4.74 0.99
C MET A 41 -6.04 -3.95 0.21
N GLU A 42 -6.78 -3.07 0.89
CA GLU A 42 -7.66 -2.07 0.29
C GLU A 42 -7.17 -0.68 0.73
N ILE A 43 -6.43 0.02 -0.14
CA ILE A 43 -5.67 1.23 0.23
C ILE A 43 -5.42 2.13 -1.00
N CYS A 44 -5.32 3.44 -0.78
CA CYS A 44 -4.79 4.40 -1.75
C CYS A 44 -3.27 4.49 -1.57
N ILE A 45 -2.49 4.13 -2.60
CA ILE A 45 -1.05 4.33 -2.59
C ILE A 45 -0.71 5.38 -3.64
N THR A 46 -0.06 6.46 -3.21
CA THR A 46 0.38 7.54 -4.11
C THR A 46 1.89 7.64 -4.08
N ILE A 47 2.53 7.37 -5.23
CA ILE A 47 3.99 7.44 -5.38
C ILE A 47 4.29 8.50 -6.42
N ILE A 48 4.81 9.65 -5.98
CA ILE A 48 5.13 10.79 -6.85
C ILE A 48 6.51 11.31 -6.46
N ASN A 49 7.42 11.44 -7.43
CA ASN A 49 8.79 11.93 -7.24
C ASN A 49 9.51 11.27 -6.05
N SER A 50 9.39 9.94 -5.93
CA SER A 50 9.95 9.19 -4.82
C SER A 50 11.29 8.55 -5.17
N ASN A 51 12.13 8.31 -4.15
CA ASN A 51 13.37 7.54 -4.27
C ASN A 51 13.15 6.02 -4.14
N TYR A 52 11.90 5.54 -4.26
CA TYR A 52 11.59 4.13 -4.05
C TYR A 52 12.24 3.29 -5.16
N LYS A 53 13.04 2.31 -4.76
CA LYS A 53 13.72 1.40 -5.68
C LYS A 53 12.93 0.12 -5.91
N SER A 54 12.34 -0.44 -4.86
CA SER A 54 11.57 -1.67 -4.95
C SER A 54 10.53 -1.80 -3.83
N LEU A 55 9.27 -1.99 -4.20
CA LEU A 55 8.23 -2.38 -3.25
C LEU A 55 8.13 -3.90 -3.17
N ARG A 56 8.38 -4.47 -2.00
CA ARG A 56 8.40 -5.92 -1.75
C ARG A 56 7.27 -6.33 -0.84
N CYS A 57 6.24 -6.92 -1.43
CA CYS A 57 5.07 -7.45 -0.73
C CYS A 57 4.97 -8.97 -0.94
N PRO A 58 5.74 -9.78 -0.19
CA PRO A 58 5.96 -11.20 -0.50
C PRO A 58 4.73 -12.09 -0.30
N LYS A 59 3.75 -11.65 0.51
CA LYS A 59 2.54 -12.43 0.82
C LYS A 59 1.28 -11.87 0.17
N LEU A 60 1.39 -10.74 -0.52
CA LEU A 60 0.24 -10.02 -1.06
C LEU A 60 -0.37 -10.82 -2.21
N ARG A 61 -1.64 -11.16 -2.07
CA ARG A 61 -2.42 -11.88 -3.09
C ARG A 61 -3.38 -10.95 -3.80
N GLU A 62 -3.99 -10.02 -3.08
CA GLU A 62 -4.98 -9.10 -3.62
C GLU A 62 -4.74 -7.67 -3.13
N LEU A 63 -4.68 -6.73 -4.07
CA LEU A 63 -4.56 -5.30 -3.83
C LEU A 63 -5.72 -4.58 -4.51
N HIS A 64 -6.59 -3.99 -3.71
CA HIS A 64 -7.67 -3.13 -4.13
C HIS A 64 -7.27 -1.67 -3.96
N ALA A 65 -7.15 -0.96 -5.07
CA ALA A 65 -7.04 0.49 -5.02
C ALA A 65 -8.36 1.09 -4.52
N CYS A 66 -8.28 2.10 -3.66
CA CYS A 66 -9.44 2.77 -3.06
C CYS A 66 -10.36 3.49 -4.05
N ALA A 67 -9.92 3.74 -5.28
CA ALA A 67 -10.69 4.44 -6.29
C ALA A 67 -10.59 3.71 -7.65
N PRO A 68 -11.74 3.40 -8.29
CA PRO A 68 -11.76 2.97 -9.68
C PRO A 68 -11.53 4.21 -10.56
N GLY A 69 -10.29 4.50 -10.96
CA GLY A 69 -10.09 5.43 -12.08
C GLY A 69 -8.79 6.24 -12.13
N ASN A 70 -8.04 6.41 -11.05
CA ASN A 70 -6.83 7.25 -11.12
C ASN A 70 -5.57 6.49 -10.67
N HIS A 71 -4.86 5.98 -11.68
CA HIS A 71 -3.45 5.56 -11.67
C HIS A 71 -3.03 4.22 -11.02
N SER A 72 -3.89 3.20 -11.04
CA SER A 72 -3.36 1.82 -11.01
C SER A 72 -2.86 1.44 -12.41
N ARG A 73 -1.66 1.93 -12.76
CA ARG A 73 -0.87 1.34 -13.85
C ARG A 73 0.26 0.55 -13.19
N SER A 74 -0.09 -0.64 -12.69
CA SER A 74 0.88 -1.66 -12.32
C SER A 74 1.71 -1.98 -13.58
N VAL A 75 2.95 -1.48 -13.65
CA VAL A 75 3.97 -2.08 -14.52
C VAL A 75 4.67 -3.13 -13.66
N LEU A 76 4.19 -4.37 -13.77
CA LEU A 76 5.00 -5.52 -13.42
C LEU A 76 6.04 -5.65 -14.54
N TYR A 77 7.32 -5.44 -14.22
CA TYR A 77 8.42 -5.91 -15.05
C TYR A 77 8.58 -7.42 -14.86
#